data_AF-D1AUX4-F1
#
_entry.id   AF-D1AUX4-F1
#
_cell.length_a   1.000
_cell.length_b   1.000
_cell.length_c   1.000
_cell.angle_alpha   90.00
_cell.angle_beta   90.00
_cell.angle_gamma   90.00
#
_symmetry.space_group_name_H-M   'P 1'
#
loop_
_entity.id
_entity.type
_entity.pdbx_description
1 polymer ?
#
loop_
_entity_poly.entity_id
_entity_poly.type
_entity_poly.pdbx_seq_one_letter_code
_entity_poly.pdbx_strand_id
1 'polypeptide(L)'
;MKNIEKIYNKIKELADKYSNNLKFKVDERIEEMKNDDKSHYLIYRVLGVSTKEGELIDIYKNKGRFLYKYAGSFLEEATILCFKHKYTNSKKIKVNNTLSNRPKTFEIDCLVDNKAYEIKWKDATTDGDHITKEHTRVKVIQSHGYTPIRIMFYYPNRSQAIKIQETLKTLYIGVNGQYYYSDLAWDYIKKETDIDLLGILQKIADERNNCNANK
;
A
#
# COMPACT_ATOMS: atom_id res chain seq x y z
N MET A 1 -1.19 26.57 12.55
CA MET A 1 -0.69 25.67 13.63
C MET A 1 -1.73 24.66 14.09
N LYS A 2 -2.92 25.05 14.60
CA LYS A 2 -3.96 24.11 15.09
C LYS A 2 -4.39 23.01 14.10
N ASN A 3 -4.40 23.28 12.78
CA ASN A 3 -4.81 22.29 11.77
C ASN A 3 -3.73 21.22 11.47
N ILE A 4 -2.45 21.60 11.46
CA ILE A 4 -1.31 20.68 11.25
C ILE A 4 -1.18 19.72 12.44
N GLU A 5 -1.34 20.24 13.65
CA GLU A 5 -1.34 19.43 14.86
C GLU A 5 -2.51 18.42 14.89
N LYS A 6 -3.69 18.84 14.41
CA LYS A 6 -4.85 17.94 14.30
C LYS A 6 -4.62 16.79 13.32
N ILE A 7 -4.01 17.05 12.16
CA ILE A 7 -3.71 15.97 11.20
C ILE A 7 -2.58 15.06 11.70
N TYR A 8 -1.56 15.63 12.34
CA TYR A 8 -0.50 14.87 13.01
C TYR A 8 -1.09 13.85 14.01
N ASN A 9 -1.93 14.32 14.93
CA ASN A 9 -2.56 13.46 15.94
C ASN A 9 -3.41 12.35 15.31
N LYS A 10 -4.19 12.66 14.26
CA LYS A 10 -4.97 11.65 13.52
C LYS A 10 -4.09 10.58 12.88
N ILE A 11 -2.98 10.97 12.25
CA ILE A 11 -2.06 10.02 11.61
C ILE A 11 -1.33 9.19 12.68
N LYS A 12 -1.00 9.79 13.83
CA LYS A 12 -0.42 9.07 14.97
C LYS A 12 -1.38 8.04 15.55
N GLU A 13 -2.63 8.42 15.83
CA GLU A 13 -3.69 7.50 16.26
C GLU A 13 -3.91 6.35 15.26
N LEU A 14 -3.88 6.68 13.96
CA LEU A 14 -3.94 5.69 12.89
C LEU A 14 -2.75 4.72 12.96
N ALA A 15 -1.53 5.24 13.11
CA ALA A 15 -0.33 4.44 13.21
C ALA A 15 -0.35 3.52 14.44
N ASP A 16 -0.92 3.96 15.56
CA ASP A 16 -1.06 3.16 16.78
C ASP A 16 -2.09 2.04 16.58
N LYS A 17 -3.24 2.35 15.97
CA LYS A 17 -4.24 1.35 15.59
C LYS A 17 -3.67 0.27 14.67
N TYR A 18 -2.95 0.64 13.62
CA TYR A 18 -2.34 -0.32 12.71
C TYR A 18 -1.24 -1.15 13.38
N SER A 19 -0.42 -0.54 14.24
CA SER A 19 0.61 -1.25 15.01
C SER A 19 0.01 -2.31 15.94
N ASN A 20 -1.01 -1.94 16.72
CA ASN A 20 -1.69 -2.86 17.64
C ASN A 20 -2.37 -4.01 16.89
N ASN A 21 -3.08 -3.70 15.80
CA ASN A 21 -3.75 -4.71 14.99
C ASN A 21 -2.76 -5.64 14.28
N LEU A 22 -1.61 -5.13 13.81
CA LEU A 22 -0.54 -5.94 13.23
C LEU A 22 -0.02 -6.93 14.26
N LYS A 23 0.32 -6.46 15.46
CA LYS A 23 0.79 -7.31 16.56
C LYS A 23 -0.24 -8.40 16.88
N PHE A 24 -1.50 -8.01 17.08
CA PHE A 24 -2.58 -8.96 17.38
C PHE A 24 -2.71 -10.04 16.31
N LYS A 25 -2.75 -9.67 15.01
CA LYS A 25 -2.89 -10.64 13.92
C LYS A 25 -1.66 -11.54 13.71
N VAL A 26 -0.47 -11.02 14.00
CA VAL A 26 0.75 -11.84 13.97
C VAL A 26 0.75 -12.85 15.10
N ASP A 27 0.44 -12.41 16.33
CA ASP A 27 0.42 -13.28 17.51
C ASP A 27 -0.66 -14.37 17.38
N GLU A 28 -1.88 -13.99 16.95
CA GLU A 28 -2.99 -14.91 16.66
C GLU A 28 -2.57 -15.99 15.64
N ARG A 29 -1.99 -15.60 14.50
CA ARG A 29 -1.56 -16.56 13.48
C ARG A 29 -0.45 -17.48 13.98
N ILE A 30 0.50 -16.98 14.76
CA ILE A 30 1.59 -17.81 15.31
C ILE A 30 1.03 -18.86 16.26
N GLU A 31 0.00 -18.52 17.05
CA GLU A 31 -0.66 -19.48 17.92
C GLU A 31 -1.41 -20.56 17.13
N GLU A 32 -2.17 -20.16 16.10
CA GLU A 32 -2.83 -21.10 15.18
C GLU A 32 -1.83 -22.08 14.56
N MET A 33 -0.66 -21.59 14.13
CA MET A 33 0.39 -22.40 13.51
C MET A 33 0.92 -23.54 14.39
N LYS A 34 0.75 -23.47 15.71
CA LYS A 34 1.13 -24.58 16.60
C LYS A 34 0.26 -25.81 16.39
N ASN A 35 -0.97 -25.61 15.92
CA ASN A 35 -1.97 -26.67 15.70
C ASN A 35 -2.16 -27.01 14.21
N ASP A 36 -1.45 -26.33 13.30
CA ASP A 36 -1.49 -26.63 11.87
C ASP A 36 -0.90 -28.01 11.59
N ASP A 37 -1.42 -28.70 10.56
CA ASP A 37 -0.77 -29.89 10.01
C ASP A 37 0.61 -29.53 9.45
N LYS A 38 1.61 -30.35 9.78
CA LYS A 38 3.02 -30.19 9.38
C LYS A 38 3.49 -31.27 8.41
N SER A 39 2.57 -32.05 7.84
CA SER A 39 2.89 -33.14 6.90
C SER A 39 3.73 -32.68 5.69
N HIS A 40 3.51 -31.44 5.23
CA HIS A 40 4.27 -30.84 4.11
C HIS A 40 5.76 -30.65 4.41
N TYR A 41 6.20 -30.70 5.67
CA TYR A 41 7.62 -30.64 6.03
C TYR A 41 8.43 -31.82 5.50
N LEU A 42 7.77 -32.91 5.09
CA LEU A 42 8.41 -33.95 4.29
C LEU A 42 9.06 -33.35 3.03
N ILE A 43 8.35 -32.48 2.30
CA ILE A 43 8.85 -31.84 1.08
C ILE A 43 10.04 -30.93 1.40
N TYR A 44 9.98 -30.18 2.51
CA TYR A 44 11.10 -29.35 2.94
C TYR A 44 12.36 -30.19 3.16
N ARG A 45 12.24 -31.34 3.84
CA ARG A 45 13.35 -32.26 4.07
C ARG A 45 13.88 -32.90 2.78
N VAL A 46 13.01 -33.26 1.84
CA VAL A 46 13.42 -33.73 0.51
C VAL A 46 14.28 -32.69 -0.20
N LEU A 47 14.00 -31.40 0.01
CA LEU A 47 14.78 -30.28 -0.53
C LEU A 47 16.01 -29.90 0.34
N GLY A 48 16.32 -30.68 1.38
CA GLY A 48 17.48 -30.44 2.26
C GLY A 48 17.24 -29.44 3.40
N VAL A 49 16.00 -28.97 3.60
CA VAL A 49 15.64 -28.04 4.69
C VAL A 49 15.14 -28.83 5.89
N SER A 50 15.74 -28.60 7.06
CA SER A 50 15.32 -29.28 8.29
C SER A 50 13.90 -28.85 8.71
N THR A 51 13.19 -29.70 9.47
CA THR A 51 11.86 -29.37 10.02
C THR A 51 11.88 -28.05 10.81
N LYS A 52 12.91 -27.84 11.63
CA LYS A 52 13.06 -26.62 12.45
C LYS A 52 13.26 -25.37 11.59
N GLU A 53 14.09 -25.47 10.56
CA GLU A 53 14.31 -24.38 9.62
C GLU A 53 13.04 -24.08 8.81
N GLY A 54 12.34 -25.11 8.33
CA GLY A 54 11.06 -24.97 7.64
C GLY A 54 9.99 -24.27 8.48
N GLU A 55 9.88 -24.61 9.76
CA GLU A 55 8.98 -23.94 10.70
C GLU A 55 9.32 -22.45 10.87
N LEU A 56 10.60 -22.12 11.03
CA LEU A 56 11.04 -20.72 11.12
C LEU A 56 10.73 -19.96 9.82
N ILE A 57 10.98 -20.56 8.65
CA ILE A 57 10.65 -19.97 7.35
C ILE A 57 9.15 -19.67 7.26
N ASP A 58 8.29 -20.62 7.64
CA ASP A 58 6.84 -20.42 7.61
C ASP A 58 6.40 -19.30 8.57
N ILE A 59 6.98 -19.21 9.77
CA ILE A 59 6.71 -18.14 10.74
C ILE A 59 7.09 -16.78 10.14
N TYR A 60 8.31 -16.64 9.62
CA TYR A 60 8.78 -15.37 9.05
C TYR A 60 8.02 -14.98 7.79
N LYS A 61 7.62 -15.94 6.96
CA LYS A 61 6.76 -15.71 5.80
C LYS A 61 5.41 -15.11 6.21
N ASN A 62 4.77 -15.67 7.25
CA ASN A 62 3.50 -15.13 7.75
C ASN A 62 3.68 -13.73 8.35
N LYS A 63 4.71 -13.52 9.20
CA LYS A 63 5.06 -12.19 9.73
C LYS A 63 5.27 -11.16 8.62
N GLY A 64 6.06 -11.52 7.61
CA GLY A 64 6.33 -10.68 6.44
C GLY A 64 5.07 -10.34 5.66
N ARG A 65 4.19 -11.33 5.41
CA ARG A 65 2.90 -11.11 4.72
C ARG A 65 2.02 -10.10 5.46
N PHE A 66 1.87 -10.23 6.78
CA PHE A 66 1.11 -9.28 7.57
C PHE A 66 1.74 -7.89 7.55
N LEU A 67 3.05 -7.79 7.76
CA LEU A 67 3.75 -6.51 7.74
C LEU A 67 3.53 -5.78 6.41
N TYR A 68 3.72 -6.45 5.27
CA TYR A 68 3.54 -5.85 3.94
C TYR A 68 2.09 -5.40 3.71
N LYS A 69 1.11 -6.20 4.14
CA LYS A 69 -0.32 -5.84 4.05
C LYS A 69 -0.62 -4.59 4.87
N TYR A 70 -0.19 -4.56 6.14
CA TYR A 70 -0.49 -3.49 7.06
C TYR A 70 0.25 -2.19 6.71
N ALA A 71 1.50 -2.28 6.23
CA ALA A 71 2.23 -1.12 5.72
C ALA A 71 1.50 -0.48 4.53
N GLY A 72 0.98 -1.30 3.61
CA GLY A 72 0.20 -0.82 2.47
C GLY A 72 -1.09 -0.14 2.87
N SER A 73 -1.92 -0.81 3.68
CA SER A 73 -3.19 -0.24 4.13
C SER A 73 -3.02 1.01 4.98
N PHE A 74 -2.02 1.03 5.88
CA PHE A 74 -1.71 2.19 6.70
C PHE A 74 -1.36 3.40 5.83
N LEU A 75 -0.45 3.25 4.87
CA LEU A 75 0.02 4.38 4.07
C LEU A 75 -1.05 4.87 3.08
N GLU A 76 -1.88 3.96 2.53
CA GLU A 76 -3.08 4.33 1.77
C GLU A 76 -4.02 5.20 2.62
N GLU A 77 -4.38 4.74 3.82
CA GLU A 77 -5.32 5.45 4.69
C GLU A 77 -4.76 6.78 5.21
N ALA A 78 -3.47 6.83 5.56
CA ALA A 78 -2.79 8.06 5.95
C ALA A 78 -2.77 9.11 4.82
N THR A 79 -2.56 8.65 3.57
CA THR A 79 -2.62 9.52 2.40
C THR A 79 -4.04 10.04 2.16
N ILE A 80 -5.05 9.17 2.28
CA ILE A 80 -6.46 9.57 2.19
C ILE A 80 -6.83 10.57 3.29
N LEU A 81 -6.29 10.44 4.50
CA LEU A 81 -6.49 11.44 5.56
C LEU A 81 -5.94 12.81 5.17
N CYS A 82 -4.83 12.88 4.45
CA CYS A 82 -4.29 14.14 3.92
C CYS A 82 -5.25 14.77 2.90
N PHE A 83 -5.74 13.96 1.94
CA PHE A 83 -6.74 14.43 0.98
C PHE A 83 -8.03 14.89 1.66
N LYS A 84 -8.55 14.13 2.64
CA LYS A 84 -9.76 14.51 3.40
C LYS A 84 -9.60 15.79 4.20
N HIS A 85 -8.38 16.09 4.65
CA HIS A 85 -8.10 17.33 5.37
C HIS A 85 -8.22 18.56 4.47
N LYS A 86 -7.74 18.46 3.23
CA LYS A 86 -7.78 19.54 2.24
C LYS A 86 -9.11 19.60 1.47
N TYR A 87 -9.64 18.45 1.09
CA TYR A 87 -10.79 18.25 0.23
C TYR A 87 -11.86 17.41 0.94
N THR A 88 -12.86 18.09 1.49
CA THR A 88 -13.95 17.45 2.26
C THR A 88 -14.84 16.54 1.41
N ASN A 89 -14.85 16.74 0.08
CA ASN A 89 -15.56 15.91 -0.89
C ASN A 89 -14.78 14.65 -1.32
N SER A 90 -13.54 14.47 -0.84
CA SER A 90 -12.73 13.31 -1.20
C SER A 90 -13.36 12.00 -0.72
N LYS A 91 -13.43 11.01 -1.61
CA LYS A 91 -14.17 9.77 -1.34
C LYS A 91 -13.60 8.57 -2.07
N LYS A 92 -13.77 7.40 -1.46
CA LYS A 92 -13.51 6.10 -2.08
C LYS A 92 -14.74 5.68 -2.87
N ILE A 93 -14.58 5.36 -4.15
CA ILE A 93 -15.71 4.97 -5.03
C ILE A 93 -15.38 3.73 -5.85
N LYS A 94 -16.43 3.12 -6.42
CA LYS A 94 -16.29 2.05 -7.41
C LYS A 94 -16.89 2.51 -8.73
N VAL A 95 -16.20 2.22 -9.82
CA VAL A 95 -16.66 2.43 -11.19
C VAL A 95 -16.97 1.08 -11.83
N ASN A 96 -17.99 1.03 -12.68
CA ASN A 96 -18.33 -0.18 -13.41
C ASN A 96 -17.25 -0.48 -14.46
N ASN A 97 -16.90 -1.75 -14.62
CA ASN A 97 -15.99 -2.13 -15.69
C ASN A 97 -16.72 -2.07 -17.04
N THR A 98 -16.33 -1.12 -17.88
CA THR A 98 -16.89 -0.89 -19.21
C THR A 98 -16.18 -1.68 -20.31
N LEU A 99 -15.07 -2.35 -20.00
CA LEU A 99 -14.20 -3.02 -20.98
C LEU A 99 -14.20 -4.55 -20.89
N SER A 100 -14.51 -5.11 -19.71
CA SER A 100 -14.59 -6.57 -19.54
C SER A 100 -15.59 -6.97 -18.48
N ASN A 101 -15.98 -8.25 -18.47
CA ASN A 101 -16.93 -8.79 -17.50
C ASN A 101 -16.30 -9.09 -16.12
N ARG A 102 -14.97 -9.10 -16.02
CA ARG A 102 -14.23 -9.40 -14.79
C ARG A 102 -12.94 -8.56 -14.67
N PRO A 103 -12.71 -7.87 -13.54
CA PRO A 103 -13.65 -7.68 -12.42
C PRO A 103 -14.87 -6.85 -12.83
N LYS A 104 -16.01 -6.97 -12.13
CA LYS A 104 -17.23 -6.19 -12.47
C LYS A 104 -17.06 -4.69 -12.22
N THR A 105 -16.23 -4.33 -11.24
CA THR A 105 -15.97 -2.95 -10.86
C THR A 105 -14.48 -2.75 -10.59
N PHE A 106 -14.03 -1.51 -10.74
CA PHE A 106 -12.74 -1.05 -10.24
C PHE A 106 -12.95 -0.06 -9.11
N GLU A 107 -12.18 -0.24 -8.05
CA GLU A 107 -12.16 0.69 -6.92
C GLU A 107 -11.17 1.83 -7.22
N ILE A 108 -11.53 3.05 -6.83
CA ILE A 108 -10.65 4.23 -6.82
C ILE A 108 -10.40 4.54 -5.34
N ASP A 109 -9.14 4.47 -4.91
CA ASP A 109 -8.76 4.61 -3.49
C ASP A 109 -9.18 5.98 -2.94
N CYS A 110 -8.96 7.03 -3.75
CA CYS A 110 -9.42 8.38 -3.45
C CYS A 110 -9.81 9.12 -4.73
N LEU A 111 -11.03 9.65 -4.79
CA LEU A 111 -11.47 10.56 -5.83
C LEU A 111 -11.55 11.97 -5.24
N VAL A 112 -10.87 12.93 -5.88
CA VAL A 112 -10.98 14.37 -5.61
C VAL A 112 -11.38 15.06 -6.90
N ASP A 113 -12.59 15.62 -6.96
CA ASP A 113 -13.18 16.15 -8.19
C ASP A 113 -13.10 15.13 -9.35
N ASN A 114 -12.30 15.41 -10.39
CA ASN A 114 -12.07 14.50 -11.50
C ASN A 114 -10.77 13.68 -11.37
N LYS A 115 -9.97 13.86 -10.33
CA LYS A 115 -8.70 13.15 -10.11
C LYS A 115 -8.93 11.84 -9.36
N ALA A 116 -8.70 10.72 -10.03
CA ALA A 116 -8.88 9.37 -9.47
C ALA A 116 -7.52 8.77 -9.08
N TYR A 117 -7.26 8.75 -7.77
CA TYR A 117 -6.00 8.28 -7.20
C TYR A 117 -6.01 6.77 -6.93
N GLU A 118 -4.97 6.10 -7.42
CA GLU A 118 -4.53 4.77 -6.98
C GLU A 118 -3.26 4.95 -6.13
N ILE A 119 -3.32 4.54 -4.87
CA ILE A 119 -2.25 4.79 -3.89
C ILE A 119 -1.52 3.49 -3.60
N LYS A 120 -0.19 3.50 -3.74
CA LYS A 120 0.67 2.35 -3.47
C LYS A 120 1.78 2.76 -2.51
N TRP A 121 1.96 2.01 -1.44
CA TRP A 121 3.15 2.16 -0.63
C TRP A 121 4.39 1.67 -1.39
N LYS A 122 4.30 0.50 -2.02
CA LYS A 122 5.33 -0.13 -2.84
C LYS A 122 4.65 -1.08 -3.83
N ASP A 123 5.14 -1.15 -5.06
CA ASP A 123 4.71 -2.17 -6.01
C ASP A 123 5.91 -2.99 -6.51
N ALA A 124 6.00 -4.23 -6.05
CA ALA A 124 7.03 -5.18 -6.45
C ALA A 124 6.49 -6.29 -7.36
N THR A 125 5.29 -6.08 -7.93
CA THR A 125 4.63 -7.01 -8.84
C THR A 125 5.55 -7.36 -10.01
N THR A 126 5.69 -8.66 -10.25
CA THR A 126 6.34 -9.23 -11.43
C THR A 126 5.40 -10.04 -12.29
N ASP A 127 4.12 -10.10 -11.90
CA ASP A 127 3.08 -10.92 -12.51
C ASP A 127 2.35 -10.16 -13.62
N GLY A 128 2.25 -10.78 -14.80
CA GLY A 128 1.58 -10.21 -15.97
C GLY A 128 0.08 -10.02 -15.80
N ASP A 129 -0.57 -10.84 -14.98
CA ASP A 129 -2.01 -10.74 -14.72
C ASP A 129 -2.36 -9.44 -13.99
N HIS A 130 -1.54 -9.06 -13.02
CA HIS A 130 -1.69 -7.80 -12.29
C HIS A 130 -1.50 -6.58 -13.20
N ILE A 131 -0.57 -6.63 -14.16
CA ILE A 131 -0.34 -5.55 -15.13
C ILE A 131 -1.54 -5.39 -16.06
N THR A 132 -2.06 -6.50 -16.57
CA THR A 132 -3.23 -6.52 -17.46
C THR A 132 -4.47 -5.96 -16.77
N LYS A 133 -4.65 -6.29 -15.48
CA LYS A 133 -5.72 -5.73 -14.66
C LYS A 133 -5.57 -4.22 -14.50
N GLU A 134 -4.36 -3.72 -14.26
CA GLU A 134 -4.10 -2.29 -14.11
C GLU A 134 -4.31 -1.53 -15.43
N HIS A 135 -3.89 -2.11 -16.56
CA HIS A 135 -4.18 -1.57 -17.88
C HIS A 135 -5.68 -1.39 -18.13
N THR A 136 -6.48 -2.40 -17.80
CA THR A 136 -7.94 -2.31 -17.88
C THR A 136 -8.49 -1.23 -16.93
N ARG A 137 -8.02 -1.20 -15.68
CA ARG A 137 -8.45 -0.21 -14.68
C ARG A 137 -8.27 1.22 -15.19
N VAL A 138 -7.09 1.55 -15.68
CA VAL A 138 -6.73 2.91 -16.10
C VAL A 138 -7.64 3.40 -17.23
N LYS A 139 -7.90 2.55 -18.22
CA LYS A 139 -8.82 2.87 -19.32
C LYS A 139 -10.27 3.01 -18.88
N VAL A 140 -10.74 2.14 -17.96
CA VAL A 140 -12.09 2.27 -17.40
C VAL A 140 -12.24 3.56 -16.61
N ILE A 141 -11.26 3.92 -15.78
CA ILE A 141 -11.30 5.19 -15.03
C ILE A 141 -11.38 6.38 -15.99
N GLN A 142 -10.54 6.38 -17.04
CA GLN A 142 -10.57 7.39 -18.08
C GLN A 142 -11.93 7.45 -18.80
N SER A 143 -12.55 6.30 -19.13
CA SER A 143 -13.85 6.26 -19.81
C SER A 143 -14.99 6.84 -18.96
N HIS A 144 -14.82 6.92 -17.64
CA HIS A 144 -15.76 7.59 -16.73
C HIS A 144 -15.49 9.10 -16.61
N GLY A 145 -14.57 9.66 -17.39
CA GLY A 145 -14.22 11.08 -17.38
C GLY A 145 -13.25 11.49 -16.28
N TYR A 146 -12.66 10.53 -15.56
CA TYR A 146 -11.68 10.80 -14.51
C TYR A 146 -10.25 10.79 -15.07
N THR A 147 -9.38 11.61 -14.46
CA THR A 147 -7.94 11.59 -14.68
C THR A 147 -7.31 10.54 -13.75
N PRO A 148 -6.79 9.41 -14.26
CA PRO A 148 -6.15 8.41 -13.42
C PRO A 148 -4.79 8.93 -12.94
N ILE A 149 -4.56 8.91 -11.63
CA ILE A 149 -3.31 9.34 -11.01
C ILE A 149 -2.79 8.22 -10.13
N ARG A 150 -1.56 7.78 -10.36
CA ARG A 150 -0.89 6.79 -9.52
C ARG A 150 0.17 7.42 -8.66
N ILE A 151 0.15 7.10 -7.37
CA ILE A 151 1.11 7.58 -6.38
C ILE A 151 1.78 6.34 -5.77
N MET A 152 3.10 6.21 -5.93
CA MET A 152 3.86 5.08 -5.40
C MET A 152 5.04 5.53 -4.54
N PHE A 153 4.92 5.42 -3.22
CA PHE A 153 5.90 6.01 -2.29
C PHE A 153 7.29 5.38 -2.30
N TYR A 154 7.39 4.07 -2.51
CA TYR A 154 8.66 3.36 -2.56
C TYR A 154 8.80 2.58 -3.86
N TYR A 155 9.86 2.88 -4.62
CA TYR A 155 10.15 2.20 -5.88
C TYR A 155 10.68 0.77 -5.65
N PRO A 156 10.37 -0.20 -6.54
CA PRO A 156 10.95 -1.53 -6.43
C PRO A 156 12.43 -1.57 -6.81
N ASN A 157 13.17 -2.52 -6.22
CA ASN A 157 14.60 -2.71 -6.48
C ASN A 157 14.89 -3.75 -7.59
N ARG A 158 13.99 -4.72 -7.80
CA ARG A 158 14.23 -5.82 -8.75
C ARG A 158 14.04 -5.30 -10.18
N SER A 159 15.01 -5.57 -11.06
CA SER A 159 15.00 -5.10 -12.45
C SER A 159 13.72 -5.44 -13.22
N GLN A 160 13.14 -6.62 -12.99
CA GLN A 160 11.86 -6.99 -13.61
C GLN A 160 10.71 -6.10 -13.13
N ALA A 161 10.61 -5.83 -11.83
CA ALA A 161 9.58 -4.97 -11.28
C ALA A 161 9.76 -3.51 -11.74
N ILE A 162 11.02 -3.04 -11.88
CA ILE A 162 11.34 -1.71 -12.41
C ILE A 162 10.76 -1.56 -13.83
N LYS A 163 11.09 -2.48 -14.75
CA LYS A 163 10.57 -2.46 -16.13
C LYS A 163 9.04 -2.43 -16.19
N ILE A 164 8.39 -3.14 -15.28
CA ILE A 164 6.92 -3.13 -15.15
C ILE A 164 6.41 -1.75 -14.72
N GLN A 165 7.03 -1.13 -13.72
CA GLN A 165 6.61 0.22 -13.29
C GLN A 165 6.87 1.28 -14.38
N GLU A 166 7.93 1.16 -15.18
CA GLU A 166 8.17 2.01 -16.36
C GLU A 166 7.07 1.84 -17.42
N THR A 167 6.62 0.60 -17.64
CA THR A 167 5.52 0.28 -18.55
C THR A 167 4.20 0.88 -18.04
N LEU A 168 3.92 0.72 -16.74
CA LEU A 168 2.74 1.33 -16.11
C LEU A 168 2.79 2.85 -16.17
N LYS A 169 3.96 3.48 -15.97
CA LYS A 169 4.12 4.93 -16.12
C LYS A 169 3.73 5.38 -17.53
N THR A 170 4.22 4.69 -18.56
CA THR A 170 3.90 4.99 -19.97
C THR A 170 2.41 4.85 -20.24
N LEU A 171 1.77 3.80 -19.70
CA LEU A 171 0.33 3.60 -19.79
C LEU A 171 -0.47 4.75 -19.17
N TYR A 172 -0.13 5.18 -17.96
CA TYR A 172 -0.82 6.29 -17.30
C TYR A 172 -0.70 7.57 -18.12
N ILE A 173 0.51 7.90 -18.59
CA ILE A 173 0.74 9.08 -19.44
C ILE A 173 -0.05 8.97 -20.75
N GLY A 174 -0.08 7.79 -21.38
CA GLY A 174 -0.76 7.55 -22.65
C GLY A 174 -2.28 7.72 -22.61
N VAL A 175 -2.90 7.73 -21.43
CA VAL A 175 -4.33 8.04 -21.26
C VAL A 175 -4.60 9.44 -20.70
N ASN A 176 -3.61 10.34 -20.78
CA ASN A 176 -3.60 11.66 -20.15
C ASN A 176 -3.70 11.62 -18.61
N GLY A 177 -3.28 10.51 -18.00
CA GLY A 177 -3.13 10.35 -16.56
C GLY A 177 -1.77 10.80 -16.05
N GLN A 178 -1.53 10.56 -14.76
CA GLN A 178 -0.30 10.97 -14.07
C GLN A 178 0.28 9.83 -13.23
N TYR A 179 1.60 9.82 -13.07
CA TYR A 179 2.30 8.77 -12.33
C TYR A 179 3.46 9.40 -11.55
N TYR A 180 3.39 9.31 -10.21
CA TYR A 180 4.39 9.83 -9.28
C TYR A 180 4.96 8.68 -8.45
N TYR A 181 6.28 8.70 -8.23
CA TYR A 181 6.93 7.72 -7.38
C TYR A 181 8.08 8.30 -6.57
N SER A 182 8.47 7.61 -5.49
CA SER A 182 9.55 8.02 -4.58
C SER A 182 9.36 9.47 -4.12
N ASP A 183 10.40 10.29 -4.14
CA ASP A 183 10.37 11.70 -3.72
C ASP A 183 9.26 12.49 -4.41
N LEU A 184 9.02 12.25 -5.70
CA LEU A 184 7.93 12.92 -6.44
C LEU A 184 6.54 12.55 -5.91
N ALA A 185 6.35 11.36 -5.34
CA ALA A 185 5.09 10.99 -4.70
C ALA A 185 4.89 11.76 -3.39
N TRP A 186 5.93 11.87 -2.57
CA TRP A 186 5.89 12.65 -1.32
C TRP A 186 5.65 14.13 -1.58
N ASP A 187 6.39 14.71 -2.53
CA ASP A 187 6.26 16.11 -2.95
C ASP A 187 4.87 16.40 -3.53
N TYR A 188 4.33 15.47 -4.33
CA TYR A 188 2.98 15.60 -4.87
C TYR A 188 1.94 15.68 -3.75
N ILE A 189 1.98 14.79 -2.75
CA ILE A 189 1.05 14.84 -1.61
C ILE A 189 1.17 16.18 -0.86
N LYS A 190 2.40 16.63 -0.60
CA LYS A 190 2.64 17.90 0.08
C LYS A 190 2.09 19.08 -0.70
N LYS A 191 2.32 19.12 -2.02
CA LYS A 191 1.82 20.18 -2.90
C LYS A 191 0.29 20.17 -3.03
N GLU A 192 -0.31 18.99 -3.15
CA GLU A 192 -1.73 18.84 -3.41
C GLU A 192 -2.57 19.01 -2.14
N THR A 193 -2.03 18.69 -0.96
CA THR A 193 -2.79 18.70 0.31
C THR A 193 -2.29 19.70 1.36
N ASP A 194 -1.18 20.40 1.10
CA ASP A 194 -0.44 21.23 2.05
C ASP A 194 0.08 20.48 3.30
N ILE A 195 0.17 19.14 3.23
CA ILE A 195 0.57 18.28 4.35
C ILE A 195 1.87 17.54 4.04
N ASP A 196 2.87 17.74 4.89
CA ASP A 196 4.13 17.00 4.87
C ASP A 196 3.97 15.61 5.51
N LEU A 197 3.38 14.68 4.76
CA LEU A 197 3.13 13.32 5.25
C LEU A 197 4.43 12.61 5.63
N LEU A 198 5.49 12.76 4.83
CA LEU A 198 6.78 12.12 5.12
C LEU A 198 7.36 12.61 6.45
N GLY A 199 7.37 13.93 6.68
CA GLY A 199 7.84 14.51 7.94
C GLY A 199 7.00 14.08 9.15
N ILE A 200 5.68 13.94 8.99
CA ILE A 200 4.81 13.40 10.05
C ILE A 200 5.19 11.96 10.39
N LEU A 201 5.40 11.10 9.38
CA LEU A 201 5.77 9.70 9.57
C LEU A 201 7.14 9.55 10.23
N GLN A 202 8.13 10.34 9.81
CA GLN A 202 9.46 10.39 10.41
C GLN A 202 9.37 10.77 11.89
N LYS A 203 8.64 11.84 12.21
CA LYS A 203 8.44 12.27 13.60
C LYS A 203 7.80 11.18 14.48
N ILE A 204 6.78 10.48 13.97
CA ILE A 204 6.15 9.36 14.70
C ILE A 204 7.17 8.22 14.93
N ALA A 205 8.00 7.92 13.92
CA ALA A 205 9.02 6.88 14.03
C ALA A 205 10.09 7.25 15.08
N ASP A 206 10.56 8.49 15.09
CA ASP A 206 11.56 8.97 16.04
C ASP A 206 11.02 8.96 17.48
N GLU A 207 9.78 9.42 17.69
CA GLU A 207 9.11 9.33 19.00
C GLU A 207 9.04 7.90 19.53
N ARG A 208 8.80 6.91 18.65
CA ARG A 208 8.75 5.49 19.03
C ARG A 208 10.13 4.92 19.36
N ASN A 209 11.15 5.29 18.60
CA ASN A 209 12.53 4.84 18.85
C ASN A 209 13.04 5.38 20.20
N ASN A 210 12.78 6.65 20.51
CA ASN A 210 13.15 7.25 21.79
C ASN A 210 12.42 6.61 22.98
N CYS A 211 11.15 6.23 22.81
CA CYS A 211 10.41 5.49 23.84
C CYS A 211 10.96 4.07 24.08
N ASN A 212 11.48 3.42 23.05
CA ASN A 212 12.06 2.07 23.17
C ASN A 212 13.50 2.08 23.69
N ALA A 213 14.27 3.14 23.45
CA ALA A 213 15.63 3.30 23.99
C ALA A 213 15.65 3.57 25.51
N ASN A 214 14.54 4.03 26.07
CA ASN A 214 14.37 4.32 27.50
C ASN A 214 13.65 3.19 28.28
N LYS A 215 13.48 2.00 27.68
CA LYS A 215 12.92 0.79 28.30
C LYS A 215 13.97 -0.30 28.39
#